data_AF-A0AAW2KNY2-F1
#
_entry.id   AF-A0AAW2KNY2-F1
#
_cell.length_a   1.000
_cell.length_b   1.000
_cell.length_c   1.000
_cell.angle_alpha   90.00
_cell.angle_beta   90.00
_cell.angle_gamma   90.00
#
_symmetry.space_group_name_H-M   'P 1'
#
loop_
_entity.id
_entity.type
_entity.pdbx_description
1 polymer ?
#
loop_
_entity_poly.entity_id
_entity_poly.type
_entity_poly.pdbx_seq_one_letter_code
_entity_poly.pdbx_strand_id
1 'polypeptide(L)'
;MKAYSYCIHPVPDPTFWPQDLEVEPTNLLPPIVRRMPGRPKKNRRKEPGEAPNVVRRSNMVRCKVCNDLGHNKRTCPVNQYKGKDLELDIPLALASRENED
;
A
#
# COMPACT_ATOMS: atom_id res chain seq x y z
N MET A 1 11.76 16.77 -44.19
CA MET A 1 12.15 16.66 -42.76
C MET A 1 11.84 18.02 -42.13
N LYS A 2 10.89 18.10 -41.17
CA LYS A 2 10.44 19.38 -40.56
C LYS A 2 10.91 19.57 -39.10
N ALA A 3 11.48 18.53 -38.50
CA ALA A 3 12.19 18.68 -37.25
C ALA A 3 13.37 19.63 -37.50
N TYR A 4 13.55 20.66 -36.67
CA TYR A 4 14.57 21.73 -36.80
C TYR A 4 14.30 22.85 -37.83
N SER A 5 13.10 22.94 -38.43
CA SER A 5 12.79 24.10 -39.28
C SER A 5 12.66 25.42 -38.50
N TYR A 6 12.60 25.36 -37.16
CA TYR A 6 12.43 26.52 -36.29
C TYR A 6 13.58 26.59 -35.28
N CYS A 7 14.09 27.81 -35.07
CA CYS A 7 15.11 28.10 -34.07
C CYS A 7 14.44 28.43 -32.72
N ILE A 8 14.97 27.86 -31.63
CA ILE A 8 14.63 28.30 -30.28
C ILE A 8 15.62 29.40 -29.91
N HIS A 9 15.14 30.63 -29.74
CA HIS A 9 15.97 31.74 -29.31
C HIS A 9 16.27 31.65 -27.81
N PRO A 10 17.49 32.03 -27.36
CA PRO A 10 17.79 32.10 -25.95
C PRO A 10 16.91 33.15 -25.28
N VAL A 11 16.51 32.87 -24.03
CA VAL A 11 15.79 33.84 -23.19
C VAL A 11 16.79 34.94 -22.77
N PRO A 12 16.47 36.24 -22.95
CA PRO A 12 17.35 37.33 -22.55
C PRO A 12 17.54 37.39 -21.03
N ASP A 13 18.65 37.97 -20.60
CA ASP A 13 18.97 38.15 -19.18
C ASP A 13 17.86 38.96 -18.47
N PRO A 14 17.51 38.63 -17.21
CA PRO A 14 16.47 39.33 -16.46
C PRO A 14 16.62 40.85 -16.40
N THR A 15 17.84 41.37 -16.52
CA THR A 15 18.12 42.81 -16.55
C THR A 15 17.48 43.52 -17.75
N PHE A 16 17.24 42.81 -18.85
CA PHE A 16 16.60 43.35 -20.06
C PHE A 16 15.09 43.12 -20.10
N TRP A 17 14.50 42.56 -19.05
CA TRP A 17 13.06 42.36 -19.01
C TRP A 17 12.37 43.72 -18.83
N PRO A 18 11.27 43.98 -19.55
CA PRO A 18 10.50 45.21 -19.39
C PRO A 18 10.10 45.41 -17.92
N GLN A 19 10.49 46.52 -17.30
CA GLN A 19 10.17 46.83 -15.90
C GLN A 19 8.68 47.10 -15.70
N ASP A 20 7.98 47.50 -16.76
CA ASP A 20 6.53 47.69 -16.84
C ASP A 20 5.75 46.36 -16.89
N LEU A 21 6.44 45.21 -16.95
CA LEU A 21 5.87 43.91 -16.57
C LEU A 21 5.85 43.70 -15.05
N GLU A 22 5.87 44.79 -14.26
CA GLU A 22 5.12 44.88 -13.00
C GLU A 22 3.62 44.73 -13.27
N VAL A 23 3.24 43.63 -13.94
CA VAL A 23 1.94 43.01 -13.78
C VAL A 23 1.95 42.52 -12.34
N GLU A 24 1.64 43.44 -11.44
CA GLU A 24 1.08 43.16 -10.13
C GLU A 24 0.28 41.85 -10.23
N PRO A 25 0.81 40.72 -9.71
CA PRO A 25 0.23 39.39 -9.93
C PRO A 25 -1.14 39.26 -9.27
N THR A 26 -1.61 40.32 -8.63
CA THR A 26 -2.86 40.48 -7.91
C THR A 26 -4.10 40.26 -8.78
N ASN A 27 -4.02 40.37 -10.11
CA ASN A 27 -5.18 40.18 -10.99
C ASN A 27 -5.15 38.90 -11.85
N LEU A 28 -4.20 37.98 -11.64
CA LEU A 28 -4.20 36.70 -12.34
C LEU A 28 -5.10 35.71 -11.62
N LEU A 29 -6.26 35.39 -12.21
CA LEU A 29 -7.05 34.26 -11.76
C LEU A 29 -6.21 32.98 -11.87
N PRO A 30 -6.26 32.08 -10.88
CA PRO A 30 -5.56 30.81 -10.99
C PRO A 30 -6.08 30.05 -12.22
N PRO A 31 -5.22 29.28 -12.89
CA PRO A 31 -5.66 28.44 -13.99
C PRO A 31 -6.76 27.49 -13.50
N ILE A 32 -7.77 27.27 -14.33
CA ILE A 32 -8.87 26.35 -14.00
C ILE A 32 -8.29 24.92 -13.99
N VAL A 33 -8.04 24.39 -12.80
CA VAL A 33 -7.50 23.04 -12.65
C VAL A 33 -8.63 22.02 -12.80
N ARG A 34 -8.51 21.12 -13.78
CA ARG A 34 -9.37 19.93 -13.88
C ARG A 34 -8.72 18.79 -13.11
N ARG A 35 -9.51 18.07 -12.29
CA ARG A 35 -9.04 16.81 -11.68
C ARG A 35 -8.79 15.80 -12.79
N MET A 36 -7.53 15.40 -12.96
CA MET A 36 -7.19 14.32 -13.87
C MET A 36 -7.83 13.00 -13.36
N PRO A 37 -8.19 12.09 -14.28
CA PRO A 37 -8.56 10.74 -13.89
C PRO A 37 -7.45 10.15 -13.00
N GLY A 38 -7.84 9.65 -11.83
CA GLY A 38 -6.92 9.00 -10.92
C GLY A 38 -6.36 7.71 -11.52
N ARG A 39 -5.38 7.13 -10.83
CA ARG A 39 -4.82 5.83 -11.21
C ARG A 39 -5.94 4.78 -11.33
N PRO A 40 -5.99 3.99 -12.41
CA PRO A 40 -6.91 2.86 -12.50
C PRO A 40 -6.74 1.91 -11.32
N LYS A 41 -7.86 1.35 -10.83
CA LYS A 41 -7.83 0.35 -9.76
C LYS A 41 -7.02 -0.86 -10.21
N LYS A 42 -6.19 -1.39 -9.31
CA LYS A 42 -5.43 -2.63 -9.55
C LYS A 42 -6.32 -3.81 -9.89
N ASN A 43 -7.52 -3.88 -9.29
CA ASN A 43 -8.50 -4.92 -9.55
C ASN A 43 -9.67 -4.35 -10.35
N ARG A 44 -10.09 -5.08 -11.39
CA ARG A 44 -11.33 -4.80 -12.15
C ARG A 44 -12.56 -4.96 -11.25
N ARG A 45 -13.64 -4.21 -11.54
CA ARG A 45 -14.98 -4.44 -10.97
C ARG A 45 -15.58 -5.73 -11.55
N LYS A 46 -16.09 -6.61 -10.69
CA LYS A 46 -16.73 -7.87 -11.08
C LYS A 46 -18.22 -7.68 -11.37
N GLU A 47 -18.75 -8.46 -12.30
CA GLU A 47 -20.19 -8.56 -12.56
C GLU A 47 -20.92 -9.40 -11.50
N PRO A 48 -22.24 -9.24 -11.31
CA PRO A 48 -23.04 -10.11 -10.46
C PRO A 48 -22.91 -11.57 -10.90
N GLY A 49 -22.47 -12.44 -9.98
CA GLY A 49 -22.29 -13.88 -10.24
C GLY A 49 -20.84 -14.32 -10.50
N GLU A 50 -19.89 -13.40 -10.67
CA GLU A 50 -18.47 -13.78 -10.72
C GLU A 50 -17.99 -14.26 -9.34
N ALA A 51 -17.37 -15.45 -9.28
CA ALA A 51 -16.81 -16.00 -8.05
C ALA A 51 -15.77 -15.06 -7.40
N PRO A 52 -15.68 -14.99 -6.06
CA PRO A 52 -14.69 -14.16 -5.39
C PRO A 52 -13.27 -14.58 -5.79
N ASN A 53 -12.33 -13.64 -5.73
CA ASN A 53 -10.92 -14.02 -5.93
C ASN A 53 -10.55 -14.95 -4.78
N VAL A 54 -10.25 -16.21 -5.10
CA VAL A 54 -9.80 -17.20 -4.12
C VAL A 54 -8.63 -16.57 -3.36
N VAL A 55 -8.82 -16.44 -2.04
CA VAL A 55 -7.85 -15.81 -1.15
C VAL A 55 -6.49 -16.46 -1.42
N ARG A 56 -5.53 -15.64 -1.85
CA ARG A 56 -4.20 -16.10 -2.24
C ARG A 56 -3.60 -16.91 -1.07
N ARG A 57 -2.84 -17.97 -1.40
CA ARG A 57 -2.06 -18.87 -0.51
C ARG A 57 -1.31 -18.22 0.66
N SER A 58 -1.20 -16.89 0.69
CA SER A 58 -0.65 -16.06 1.77
C SER A 58 -1.18 -16.37 3.17
N ASN A 59 -2.40 -16.91 3.29
CA ASN A 59 -2.99 -17.20 4.61
C ASN A 59 -2.60 -18.57 5.17
N MET A 60 -1.97 -19.43 4.38
CA MET A 60 -1.52 -20.76 4.80
C MET A 60 -0.03 -20.78 5.09
N VAL A 61 0.43 -19.87 5.95
CA VAL A 61 1.80 -19.94 6.47
C VAL A 61 1.88 -21.10 7.46
N ARG A 62 2.89 -21.96 7.29
CA ARG A 62 3.24 -22.99 8.25
C ARG A 62 4.25 -22.46 9.26
N CYS A 63 3.92 -22.54 10.54
CA CYS A 63 4.81 -22.12 11.61
C CYS A 63 6.01 -23.07 11.72
N LYS A 64 7.25 -22.57 11.70
CA LYS A 64 8.45 -23.42 11.91
C LYS A 64 8.67 -23.86 13.37
N VAL A 65 7.84 -23.37 14.31
CA VAL A 65 7.96 -23.69 15.75
C VAL A 65 7.01 -24.83 16.14
N CYS A 66 5.71 -24.70 15.82
CA CYS A 66 4.71 -25.72 16.15
C CYS A 66 4.18 -26.51 14.93
N ASN A 67 4.64 -26.19 13.72
CA ASN A 67 4.24 -26.85 12.46
C ASN A 67 2.76 -26.72 12.06
N ASP A 68 1.96 -25.95 12.81
CA ASP A 68 0.58 -25.62 12.45
C ASP A 68 0.48 -24.57 11.35
N LEU A 69 -0.69 -24.52 10.71
CA LEU A 69 -1.03 -23.55 9.68
C LEU A 69 -1.75 -22.32 10.27
N GLY A 70 -1.64 -21.17 9.60
CA GLY A 70 -2.40 -19.96 9.92
C GLY A 70 -1.63 -18.92 10.74
N HIS A 71 -0.40 -19.21 11.16
CA HIS A 71 0.47 -18.24 11.85
C HIS A 71 1.95 -18.50 11.53
N ASN A 72 2.81 -17.53 11.84
CA ASN A 72 4.25 -17.63 11.62
C ASN A 72 5.01 -17.69 12.95
N LYS A 73 6.34 -17.88 12.91
CA LYS A 73 7.18 -17.96 14.12
C LYS A 73 6.98 -16.78 15.09
N ARG A 74 6.73 -15.56 14.60
CA ARG A 74 6.59 -14.36 15.43
C ARG A 74 5.27 -14.33 16.19
N THR A 75 4.19 -14.83 15.59
CA THR A 75 2.85 -14.85 16.18
C THR A 75 2.48 -16.21 16.78
N CYS A 76 3.44 -17.14 16.86
CA CYS A 76 3.20 -18.47 17.40
C CYS A 76 2.82 -18.41 18.88
N PRO A 77 1.69 -18.99 19.30
CA PRO A 77 1.28 -19.03 20.71
C PRO A 77 2.38 -19.58 21.60
N VAL A 78 3.02 -20.69 21.19
CA VAL A 78 4.15 -21.30 21.91
C VAL A 78 5.30 -20.32 22.14
N ASN A 79 5.54 -19.40 21.22
CA ASN A 79 6.60 -18.40 21.35
C ASN A 79 6.17 -17.18 22.19
N GLN A 80 4.87 -16.94 22.38
CA GLN A 80 4.35 -15.90 23.28
C GLN A 80 4.51 -16.26 24.77
N TYR A 81 4.76 -17.54 25.08
CA TYR A 81 5.05 -18.02 26.44
C TYR A 81 6.56 -18.15 26.72
N LYS A 82 7.44 -17.91 25.74
CA LYS A 82 8.90 -17.92 25.94
C LYS A 82 9.37 -16.53 26.38
N GLY A 83 9.39 -16.30 27.69
CA GLY A 83 9.84 -15.05 28.29
C GLY A 83 8.88 -14.45 29.31
N LYS A 84 7.89 -15.21 29.78
CA LYS A 84 7.20 -14.91 31.03
C LYS A 84 7.71 -15.91 32.04
N ASP A 85 8.51 -15.39 32.96
CA ASP A 85 9.15 -16.11 34.03
C ASP A 85 8.10 -16.98 34.74
N LEU A 86 8.46 -18.23 34.95
CA LEU A 86 7.59 -19.26 35.51
C LEU A 86 7.23 -18.88 36.95
N GLU A 87 6.03 -18.35 37.18
CA GLU A 87 5.33 -18.57 38.44
C GLU A 87 3.90 -18.99 38.10
N LEU A 88 3.55 -20.16 38.61
CA LEU A 88 2.43 -20.99 38.20
C LEU A 88 1.10 -20.31 38.50
N ASP A 89 0.23 -20.22 37.50
CA ASP A 89 -1.08 -20.86 37.50
C ASP A 89 -1.82 -20.55 36.20
N ILE A 90 -2.55 -21.56 35.69
CA ILE A 90 -3.79 -21.51 34.85
C ILE A 90 -3.79 -22.65 33.80
N PRO A 91 -4.95 -23.34 33.66
CA PRO A 91 -5.00 -24.80 33.65
C PRO A 91 -4.85 -25.44 32.28
N LEU A 92 -4.49 -26.73 32.35
CA LEU A 92 -4.49 -27.75 31.32
C LEU A 92 -5.81 -27.76 30.52
N ALA A 93 -5.91 -26.93 29.47
CA ALA A 93 -7.02 -26.98 28.50
C ALA A 93 -6.76 -28.01 27.38
N LEU A 94 -6.02 -29.08 27.66
CA LEU A 94 -5.75 -30.20 26.77
C LEU A 94 -5.67 -31.51 27.57
N ALA A 95 -6.80 -31.94 28.13
CA ALA A 95 -6.99 -33.32 28.54
C ALA A 95 -8.49 -33.69 28.40
N SER A 96 -8.92 -34.01 27.18
CA SER A 96 -10.12 -34.81 26.90
C SER A 96 -10.13 -35.14 25.41
N ARG A 97 -9.30 -36.10 25.00
CA ARG A 97 -9.44 -36.78 23.71
C ARG A 97 -8.74 -38.13 23.68
N GLU A 98 -9.05 -38.99 24.66
CA GLU A 98 -8.94 -40.45 24.65
C GLU A 98 -9.97 -40.90 25.72
N ASN A 99 -11.01 -41.73 25.57
CA ASN A 99 -11.48 -42.79 24.64
C ASN A 99 -13.05 -42.77 24.70
N GLU A 100 -13.88 -43.25 23.77
CA GLU A 100 -14.20 -44.62 23.32
C GLU A 100 -15.31 -44.52 22.22
N ASP A 101 -15.35 -45.49 21.29
CA ASP A 101 -16.33 -45.82 20.22
C ASP A 101 -16.68 -44.80 19.09
#